data_AF-A0A382YS30-F1
#
_entry.id   AF-A0A382YS30-F1
#
_cell.length_a   1.000
_cell.length_b   1.000
_cell.length_c   1.000
_cell.angle_alpha   90.00
_cell.angle_beta   90.00
_cell.angle_gamma   90.00
#
_symmetry.space_group_name_H-M   'P 1'
#
loop_
_entity.id
_entity.type
_entity.pdbx_description
1 polymer ?
#
loop_
_entity_poly.entity_id
_entity_poly.type
_entity_poly.pdbx_seq_one_letter_code
_entity_poly.pdbx_strand_id
1 'polypeptide(L)'
;MASIYKRRDYWYLQWSDSKGRHRKSLGKISKKSAEVSLKKKEYELIYTPVMQDKPQNGNGLIIALLAISAIAIMWLFTPFLPSLFLSLLICITTFSFFNKLSKRYSLGLAAIIMTLAVTVLFILPLSYVMMVGGIEVSALIIEIQDDFQISEIRRILDQTIAGLPLPNSIRELLDNTLRNNIEGIVIALKDF
;
A
#
# COMPACT_ATOMS: atom_id res chain seq x y z
N MET A 1 21.65 0.74 40.68
CA MET A 1 22.49 0.93 41.90
C MET A 1 22.60 -0.37 42.66
N ALA A 2 23.81 -0.73 43.13
CA ALA A 2 24.07 -1.95 43.91
C ALA A 2 24.53 -1.60 45.33
N SER A 3 24.24 -2.47 46.30
CA SER A 3 24.64 -2.33 47.70
C SER A 3 24.94 -3.69 48.33
N ILE A 4 25.81 -3.70 49.34
CA ILE A 4 26.12 -4.89 50.14
C ILE A 4 25.75 -4.68 51.60
N TYR A 5 25.33 -5.75 52.26
CA TYR A 5 25.14 -5.76 53.70
C TYR A 5 25.45 -7.13 54.29
N LYS A 6 25.78 -7.13 55.58
CA LYS A 6 26.08 -8.33 56.35
C LYS A 6 24.88 -8.68 57.24
N ARG A 7 24.46 -9.94 57.23
CA ARG A 7 23.46 -10.47 58.17
C ARG A 7 24.00 -11.76 58.78
N ARG A 8 24.20 -11.77 60.11
CA ARG A 8 24.96 -12.81 60.81
C ARG A 8 26.37 -12.94 60.21
N ASP A 9 26.76 -14.12 59.71
CA ASP A 9 28.07 -14.37 59.08
C ASP A 9 28.06 -14.32 57.54
N TYR A 10 26.94 -13.97 56.93
CA TYR A 10 26.77 -14.01 55.49
C TYR A 10 26.69 -12.61 54.89
N TRP A 11 27.33 -12.45 53.73
CA TRP A 11 27.22 -11.24 52.92
C TRP A 11 26.15 -11.39 51.86
N TYR A 12 25.43 -10.31 51.62
CA TYR A 12 24.40 -10.22 50.59
C TYR A 12 24.70 -9.05 49.68
N LEU A 13 24.48 -9.26 48.38
CA LEU A 13 24.51 -8.24 47.34
C LEU A 13 23.06 -7.98 46.90
N GLN A 14 22.66 -6.72 46.91
CA GLN A 14 21.38 -6.27 46.42
C GLN A 14 21.60 -5.25 45.32
N TRP A 15 20.85 -5.33 44.23
CA TRP A 15 20.89 -4.32 43.20
C TRP A 15 19.53 -4.11 42.56
N SER A 16 19.35 -2.94 41.94
CA SER A 16 18.18 -2.63 41.13
C SER A 16 18.62 -2.42 39.69
N ASP A 17 17.92 -3.08 38.77
CA ASP A 17 18.02 -2.90 37.33
C ASP A 17 16.64 -2.57 36.73
N SER A 18 16.54 -2.51 35.40
CA SER A 18 15.29 -2.21 34.67
C SER A 18 14.22 -3.31 34.79
N LYS A 19 14.55 -4.50 35.31
CA LYS A 19 13.64 -5.63 35.52
C LYS A 19 13.17 -5.75 36.97
N GLY A 20 13.82 -5.07 37.91
CA GLY A 20 13.36 -4.96 39.30
C GLY A 20 14.48 -4.98 40.33
N ARG A 21 14.12 -5.29 41.59
CA ARG A 21 15.06 -5.43 42.71
C ARG A 21 15.50 -6.89 42.84
N HIS A 22 16.80 -7.10 42.82
CA HIS A 22 17.42 -8.42 42.90
C HIS A 22 18.31 -8.54 44.12
N ARG A 23 18.36 -9.74 44.71
CA ARG A 23 19.21 -10.07 45.87
C ARG A 23 19.94 -11.39 45.62
N LYS A 24 21.23 -11.42 45.90
CA LYS A 24 22.08 -12.60 45.81
C LYS A 24 22.89 -12.78 47.09
N SER A 25 22.94 -14.00 47.62
CA SER A 25 23.83 -14.36 48.73
C SER A 25 25.25 -14.54 48.20
N LEU A 26 26.23 -13.88 48.81
CA LEU A 26 27.65 -14.01 48.49
C LEU A 26 28.37 -15.04 49.40
N GLY A 27 27.68 -15.58 50.40
CA GLY A 27 28.27 -16.55 51.33
C GLY A 27 29.09 -15.92 52.46
N LYS A 28 29.86 -16.76 53.16
CA LYS A 28 30.78 -16.36 54.23
C LYS A 28 32.10 -15.90 53.61
N ILE A 29 32.13 -14.66 53.15
CA ILE A 29 33.31 -14.07 52.52
C ILE A 29 33.86 -12.90 53.35
N SER A 30 35.13 -12.54 53.10
CA SER A 30 35.74 -11.35 53.69
C SER A 30 35.11 -10.07 53.12
N LYS A 31 35.06 -9.00 53.92
CA LYS A 31 34.54 -7.67 53.51
C LYS A 31 35.19 -7.19 52.21
N LYS A 32 36.51 -7.37 52.07
CA LYS A 32 37.27 -6.98 50.86
C LYS A 32 36.79 -7.73 49.61
N SER A 33 36.41 -9.00 49.75
CA SER A 33 35.86 -9.81 48.65
C SER A 33 34.42 -9.42 48.30
N ALA A 34 33.63 -9.01 49.31
CA ALA A 34 32.28 -8.50 49.10
C ALA A 34 32.29 -7.16 48.32
N GLU A 35 33.24 -6.27 48.62
CA GLU A 35 33.43 -5.00 47.91
C GLU A 35 33.87 -5.20 46.44
N VAL A 36 34.73 -6.19 46.17
CA VAL A 36 35.11 -6.55 44.79
C VAL A 36 33.90 -7.06 44.00
N SER A 37 33.05 -7.87 44.65
CA SER A 37 31.81 -8.37 44.05
C SER A 37 30.80 -7.25 43.77
N LEU A 38 30.72 -6.25 44.64
CA LEU A 38 29.92 -5.04 44.43
C LEU A 38 30.43 -4.24 43.24
N LYS A 39 31.73 -3.93 43.20
CA LYS A 39 32.32 -3.17 42.07
C LYS A 39 32.08 -3.87 40.75
N LYS A 40 32.28 -5.19 40.69
CA LYS A 40 31.98 -5.99 39.48
C LYS A 40 30.51 -5.82 39.05
N LYS A 41 29.57 -5.84 40.00
CA LYS A 41 28.14 -5.66 39.71
C LYS A 41 27.81 -4.23 39.29
N GLU A 42 28.48 -3.24 39.85
CA GLU A 42 28.36 -1.84 39.40
C GLU A 42 28.86 -1.67 37.98
N TYR A 43 30.00 -2.25 37.63
CA TYR A 43 30.48 -2.29 36.24
C TYR A 43 29.45 -2.95 35.31
N GLU A 44 28.89 -4.11 35.69
CA GLU A 44 27.84 -4.76 34.92
C GLU A 44 26.58 -3.89 34.75
N LEU A 45 26.19 -3.12 35.76
CA LEU A 45 25.00 -2.25 35.70
C LEU A 45 25.23 -0.94 34.93
N ILE A 46 26.46 -0.44 34.91
CA ILE A 46 26.85 0.74 34.13
C ILE A 46 27.00 0.37 32.65
N TYR A 47 27.49 -0.84 32.37
CA TYR A 47 27.80 -1.33 31.03
C TYR A 47 26.82 -2.39 30.51
N THR A 48 25.63 -2.56 31.08
CA THR A 48 24.55 -3.21 30.33
C THR A 48 24.27 -2.32 29.13
N PRO A 49 24.59 -2.74 27.88
CA PRO A 49 23.97 -2.08 26.75
C PRO A 49 22.48 -2.18 27.01
N VAL A 50 21.80 -1.04 26.99
CA VAL A 50 20.35 -0.96 27.02
C VAL A 50 19.90 -1.65 25.73
N MET A 51 19.85 -2.98 25.74
CA MET A 51 19.11 -3.77 24.77
C MET A 51 17.66 -3.57 25.15
N GLN A 52 17.18 -2.36 24.86
CA GLN A 52 15.78 -2.03 24.79
C GLN A 52 15.25 -2.63 23.50
N ASP A 53 15.30 -3.95 23.41
CA ASP A 53 14.43 -4.69 22.52
C ASP A 53 13.15 -5.00 23.29
N LYS A 54 12.36 -3.94 23.49
CA LYS A 54 10.93 -4.12 23.62
C LYS A 54 10.43 -3.93 22.19
N PRO A 55 9.96 -4.96 21.48
CA PRO A 55 9.29 -4.74 20.20
C PRO A 55 8.13 -3.79 20.50
N GLN A 56 8.27 -2.55 20.07
CA GLN A 56 7.22 -1.57 20.12
C GLN A 56 6.14 -2.06 19.15
N ASN A 57 5.21 -2.87 19.66
CA ASN A 57 3.93 -3.18 19.00
C ASN A 57 3.12 -1.90 18.68
N GLY A 58 3.59 -0.71 19.09
CA GLY A 58 3.04 0.58 18.71
C GLY A 58 3.45 1.10 17.32
N ASN A 59 4.48 0.54 16.69
CA ASN A 59 4.95 1.03 15.38
C ASN A 59 4.43 0.20 14.19
N GLY A 60 3.87 -0.98 14.45
CA GLY A 60 3.30 -1.84 13.40
C GLY A 60 2.16 -1.16 12.63
N LEU A 61 1.30 -0.43 13.35
CA LEU A 61 0.23 0.36 12.73
C LEU A 61 0.78 1.50 11.88
N ILE A 62 1.82 2.21 12.34
CA ILE A 62 2.45 3.31 11.59
C ILE A 62 3.09 2.78 10.31
N ILE A 63 3.79 1.64 10.38
CA ILE A 63 4.42 0.99 9.22
C ILE A 63 3.35 0.49 8.24
N ALA A 64 2.26 -0.10 8.74
CA ALA A 64 1.15 -0.53 7.91
C ALA A 64 0.47 0.65 7.20
N LEU A 65 0.23 1.77 7.91
CA LEU A 65 -0.30 2.99 7.28
C LEU A 65 0.67 3.56 6.26
N LEU A 66 1.97 3.56 6.54
CA LEU A 66 3.00 4.01 5.59
C LEU A 66 2.97 3.15 4.31
N ALA A 67 2.88 1.84 4.45
CA ALA A 67 2.83 0.92 3.32
C ALA A 67 1.54 1.11 2.49
N ILE A 68 0.38 1.21 3.15
CA ILE A 68 -0.90 1.47 2.48
C ILE A 68 -0.88 2.83 1.78
N SER A 69 -0.33 3.86 2.42
CA SER A 69 -0.16 5.19 1.83
C SER A 69 0.75 5.15 0.60
N ALA A 70 1.89 4.45 0.68
CA ALA A 70 2.80 4.31 -0.46
C ALA A 70 2.13 3.57 -1.64
N ILE A 71 1.37 2.51 -1.37
CA ILE A 71 0.62 1.77 -2.39
C ILE A 71 -0.49 2.65 -2.98
N ALA A 72 -1.24 3.37 -2.15
CA ALA A 72 -2.29 4.28 -2.61
C ALA A 72 -1.72 5.41 -3.47
N ILE A 73 -0.58 5.99 -3.09
CA ILE A 73 0.14 6.99 -3.88
C ILE A 73 0.57 6.38 -5.21
N MET A 74 1.20 5.21 -5.20
CA MET A 74 1.62 4.54 -6.43
C MET A 74 0.43 4.28 -7.37
N TRP A 75 -0.69 3.80 -6.81
CA TRP A 75 -1.92 3.56 -7.57
C TRP A 75 -2.51 4.85 -8.13
N LEU A 76 -2.58 5.91 -7.33
CA LEU A 76 -3.03 7.23 -7.74
C LEU A 76 -2.20 7.79 -8.90
N PHE A 77 -0.88 7.55 -8.90
CA PHE A 77 0.02 8.04 -9.94
C PHE A 77 0.01 7.20 -11.23
N THR A 78 -0.51 5.97 -11.22
CA THR A 78 -0.54 5.11 -12.43
C THR A 78 -1.22 5.75 -13.65
N PRO A 79 -2.41 6.38 -13.57
CA PRO A 79 -3.03 7.04 -14.73
C PRO A 79 -2.27 8.29 -15.20
N PHE A 80 -1.45 8.90 -14.34
CA PHE A 80 -0.71 10.12 -14.67
C PHE A 80 0.68 9.84 -15.25
N LEU A 81 1.23 8.64 -15.05
CA LEU A 81 2.58 8.28 -15.48
C LEU A 81 2.80 8.44 -16.99
N PRO A 82 1.87 8.01 -17.88
CA PRO A 82 1.99 8.25 -19.32
C PRO A 82 2.00 9.74 -19.67
N SER A 83 1.18 10.54 -18.99
CA SER A 83 1.09 11.98 -19.21
C SER A 83 2.35 12.73 -18.77
N LEU A 84 2.95 12.32 -17.64
CA LEU A 84 4.22 12.87 -17.16
C LEU A 84 5.36 12.54 -18.13
N PHE A 85 5.42 11.31 -18.62
CA PHE A 85 6.41 10.89 -19.61
C PHE A 85 6.26 11.67 -20.93
N LEU A 86 5.01 11.83 -21.42
CA LEU A 86 4.70 12.63 -22.59
C LEU A 86 5.15 14.09 -22.41
N SER A 87 4.82 14.71 -21.27
CA SER A 87 5.23 16.09 -20.95
C SER A 87 6.75 16.25 -20.95
N LEU A 88 7.47 15.29 -20.36
CA LEU A 88 8.93 15.27 -20.37
C LEU A 88 9.50 15.16 -21.80
N LEU A 89 8.94 14.27 -22.63
CA LEU A 89 9.32 14.13 -24.03
C LEU A 89 9.09 15.43 -24.81
N ILE A 90 7.92 16.05 -24.64
CA ILE A 90 7.60 17.33 -25.28
C ILE A 90 8.60 18.39 -24.83
N CYS A 91 8.93 18.46 -23.54
CA CYS A 91 9.90 19.42 -23.01
C CYS A 91 11.28 19.25 -23.65
N ILE A 92 11.83 18.03 -23.66
CA ILE A 92 13.17 17.75 -24.21
C ILE A 92 13.23 18.04 -25.71
N THR A 93 12.22 17.60 -26.46
CA THR A 93 12.18 17.77 -27.93
C THR A 93 12.00 19.24 -28.32
N THR A 94 11.15 19.97 -27.59
CA THR A 94 10.80 21.37 -27.83
C THR A 94 11.87 22.34 -27.31
N PHE A 95 12.76 21.93 -26.39
CA PHE A 95 13.82 22.76 -25.83
C PHE A 95 14.77 23.34 -26.88
N SER A 96 15.12 22.56 -27.91
CA SER A 96 15.98 23.03 -29.01
C SER A 96 15.35 24.19 -29.79
N PHE A 97 14.02 24.12 -29.99
CA PHE A 97 13.25 25.17 -30.64
C PHE A 97 13.10 26.39 -29.71
N PHE A 98 12.99 26.19 -28.39
CA PHE A 98 12.92 27.29 -27.42
C PHE A 98 14.21 28.11 -27.45
N ASN A 99 15.37 27.45 -27.50
CA ASN A 99 16.66 28.14 -27.55
C ASN A 99 16.83 28.95 -28.86
N LYS A 100 16.32 28.46 -29.99
CA LYS A 100 16.31 29.22 -31.26
C LYS A 100 15.38 30.44 -31.17
N LEU A 101 14.23 30.28 -30.52
CA LEU A 101 13.22 31.34 -30.38
C LEU A 101 13.66 32.42 -29.39
N SER A 102 14.28 32.02 -28.27
CA SER A 102 14.86 32.90 -27.24
C SER A 102 16.02 33.76 -27.76
N LYS A 103 16.68 33.37 -28.86
CA LYS A 103 17.68 34.22 -29.52
C LYS A 103 17.06 35.36 -30.33
N ARG A 104 15.80 35.25 -30.76
CA ARG A 104 15.09 36.25 -31.57
C ARG A 104 14.08 37.08 -30.77
N TYR A 105 13.59 36.54 -29.65
CA TYR A 105 12.60 37.16 -28.78
C TYR A 105 13.09 37.17 -27.32
N SER A 106 12.50 38.01 -26.48
CA SER A 106 12.75 37.95 -25.03
C SER A 106 12.35 36.57 -24.46
N LEU A 107 13.04 36.15 -23.38
CA LEU A 107 12.77 34.87 -22.69
C LEU A 107 11.29 34.67 -22.35
N GLY A 108 10.60 35.72 -21.86
CA GLY A 108 9.18 35.64 -21.51
C GLY A 108 8.28 35.43 -22.72
N LEU A 109 8.51 36.15 -23.83
CA LEU A 109 7.74 35.98 -25.06
C LEU A 109 8.00 34.61 -25.71
N ALA A 110 9.25 34.14 -25.69
CA ALA A 110 9.58 32.81 -26.20
C ALA A 110 8.87 31.71 -25.41
N ALA A 111 8.74 31.85 -24.08
CA ALA A 111 8.02 30.89 -23.25
C ALA A 111 6.52 30.89 -23.57
N ILE A 112 5.89 32.06 -23.70
CA ILE A 112 4.46 32.17 -24.02
C ILE A 112 4.14 31.59 -25.40
N ILE A 113 4.96 31.90 -26.41
CA ILE A 113 4.75 31.36 -27.76
C ILE A 113 4.85 29.83 -27.74
N MET A 114 5.79 29.30 -26.96
CA MET A 114 6.00 27.86 -26.85
C MET A 114 4.90 27.14 -26.10
N THR A 115 4.43 27.69 -24.98
CA THR A 115 3.31 27.09 -24.25
C THR A 115 2.06 27.09 -25.12
N LEU A 116 1.77 28.20 -25.82
CA LEU A 116 0.62 28.30 -26.72
C LEU A 116 0.73 27.31 -27.90
N ALA A 117 1.91 27.19 -28.50
CA ALA A 117 2.15 26.23 -29.59
C ALA A 117 1.94 24.78 -29.11
N VAL A 118 2.50 24.40 -27.95
CA VAL A 118 2.34 23.05 -27.40
C VAL A 118 0.88 22.77 -27.04
N THR A 119 0.16 23.73 -26.48
CA THR A 119 -1.26 23.58 -26.15
C THR A 119 -2.11 23.33 -27.40
N VAL A 120 -1.94 24.13 -28.45
CA VAL A 120 -2.73 24.02 -29.68
C VAL A 120 -2.36 22.76 -30.48
N LEU A 121 -1.07 22.39 -30.52
CA LEU A 121 -0.60 21.30 -31.38
C LEU A 121 -0.67 19.91 -30.73
N PHE A 122 -0.56 19.82 -29.40
CA PHE A 122 -0.56 18.53 -28.69
C PHE A 122 -1.75 18.38 -27.74
N ILE A 123 -1.95 19.31 -26.81
CA ILE A 123 -2.94 19.15 -25.74
C ILE A 123 -4.36 19.16 -26.30
N LEU A 124 -4.67 20.09 -27.19
CA LEU A 124 -6.01 20.27 -27.74
C LEU A 124 -6.45 19.09 -28.64
N PRO A 125 -5.63 18.58 -29.57
CA PRO A 125 -5.96 17.39 -30.34
C PRO A 125 -6.07 16.13 -29.47
N LEU A 126 -5.19 15.96 -28.49
CA LEU A 126 -5.24 14.84 -27.56
C LEU A 126 -6.54 14.86 -26.74
N SER A 127 -6.92 16.04 -26.24
CA SER A 127 -8.17 16.24 -25.50
C SER A 127 -9.39 15.94 -26.37
N TYR A 128 -9.36 16.32 -27.65
CA TYR A 128 -10.45 16.02 -28.59
C TYR A 128 -10.59 14.51 -28.80
N VAL A 129 -9.49 13.79 -29.05
CA VAL A 129 -9.50 12.33 -29.22
C VAL A 129 -10.02 11.64 -27.95
N MET A 130 -9.58 12.09 -26.77
CA MET A 130 -10.06 11.55 -25.50
C MET A 130 -11.56 11.79 -25.28
N MET A 131 -12.07 12.95 -25.69
CA MET A 131 -13.50 13.27 -25.58
C MET A 131 -14.34 12.39 -26.51
N VAL A 132 -13.98 12.31 -27.80
CA VAL A 132 -14.72 11.49 -28.78
C VAL A 132 -14.64 10.00 -28.42
N GLY A 133 -13.43 9.50 -28.13
CA GLY A 133 -13.23 8.12 -27.71
C GLY A 133 -13.92 7.82 -26.38
N GLY A 134 -13.98 8.78 -25.46
CA GLY A 134 -14.72 8.64 -24.20
C GLY A 134 -16.21 8.46 -24.42
N ILE A 135 -16.81 9.20 -25.37
CA ILE A 135 -18.22 9.06 -25.73
C ILE A 135 -18.49 7.69 -26.35
N GLU A 136 -17.66 7.24 -27.30
CA GLU A 136 -17.81 5.94 -27.95
C GLU A 136 -17.64 4.77 -26.98
N VAL A 137 -16.62 4.80 -26.12
CA VAL A 137 -16.41 3.78 -25.09
C VAL A 137 -17.55 3.80 -24.06
N SER A 138 -18.06 4.98 -23.71
CA SER A 138 -19.22 5.08 -22.81
C SER A 138 -20.48 4.48 -23.45
N ALA A 139 -20.71 4.75 -24.74
CA ALA A 139 -21.81 4.15 -25.48
C ALA A 139 -21.68 2.62 -25.54
N LEU A 140 -20.46 2.11 -25.77
CA LEU A 140 -20.17 0.67 -25.76
C LEU A 140 -20.36 0.06 -24.36
N ILE A 141 -19.97 0.75 -23.28
CA ILE A 141 -20.21 0.30 -21.90
C ILE A 141 -21.72 0.24 -21.62
N ILE A 142 -22.49 1.23 -22.09
CA ILE A 142 -23.95 1.25 -21.94
C ILE A 142 -24.58 0.12 -22.76
N GLU A 143 -24.15 -0.10 -23.99
CA GLU A 143 -24.63 -1.18 -24.86
C GLU A 143 -24.31 -2.55 -24.26
N ILE A 144 -23.09 -2.78 -23.75
CA ILE A 144 -22.77 -4.02 -23.03
C ILE A 144 -23.64 -4.16 -21.78
N GLN A 145 -23.84 -3.09 -21.02
CA GLN A 145 -24.64 -3.12 -19.80
C GLN A 145 -26.12 -3.41 -20.08
N ASP A 146 -26.65 -2.93 -21.21
CA ASP A 146 -28.05 -3.10 -21.61
C ASP A 146 -28.30 -4.37 -22.42
N ASP A 147 -27.30 -4.92 -23.12
CA ASP A 147 -27.39 -6.20 -23.85
C ASP A 147 -27.19 -7.40 -22.91
N PHE A 148 -26.44 -7.24 -21.81
CA PHE A 148 -26.36 -8.21 -20.70
C PHE A 148 -27.61 -8.20 -19.80
N GLN A 149 -28.80 -8.15 -20.38
CA GLN A 149 -30.03 -8.34 -19.63
C GLN A 149 -30.16 -9.81 -19.21
N ILE A 150 -30.54 -10.03 -17.95
CA ILE A 150 -30.87 -11.35 -17.36
C ILE A 150 -31.82 -12.16 -18.26
N SER A 151 -32.65 -11.49 -19.06
CA SER A 151 -33.56 -12.09 -20.05
C SER A 151 -32.86 -12.85 -21.16
N GLU A 152 -31.71 -12.36 -21.67
CA GLU A 152 -30.94 -13.01 -22.73
C GLU A 152 -30.28 -14.30 -22.21
N ILE A 153 -29.74 -14.23 -20.99
CA ILE A 153 -29.17 -15.38 -20.27
C ILE A 153 -30.26 -16.42 -19.99
N ARG A 154 -31.45 -16.00 -19.54
CA ARG A 154 -32.60 -16.89 -19.34
C ARG A 154 -33.05 -17.53 -20.66
N ARG A 155 -33.08 -16.78 -21.76
CA ARG A 155 -33.44 -17.26 -23.11
C ARG A 155 -32.45 -18.31 -23.63
N ILE A 156 -31.15 -18.07 -23.52
CA ILE A 156 -30.10 -19.01 -23.94
C ILE A 156 -30.15 -20.28 -23.09
N LEU A 157 -30.39 -20.13 -21.79
CA LEU A 157 -30.47 -21.24 -20.84
C LEU A 157 -31.71 -22.10 -21.07
N ASP A 158 -32.88 -21.49 -21.31
CA ASP A 158 -34.13 -22.18 -21.67
C ASP A 158 -33.99 -22.91 -23.00
N GLN A 159 -33.35 -22.30 -24.00
CA GLN A 159 -33.06 -22.95 -25.30
C GLN A 159 -32.09 -24.13 -25.15
N THR A 160 -31.12 -24.04 -24.24
CA THR A 160 -30.17 -25.13 -23.96
C THR A 160 -30.82 -26.27 -23.18
N ILE A 161 -31.69 -25.96 -22.20
CA ILE A 161 -32.48 -26.97 -21.47
C ILE A 161 -33.48 -27.68 -22.39
N ALA A 162 -34.11 -26.95 -23.31
CA ALA A 162 -35.03 -27.51 -24.29
C ALA A 162 -34.32 -28.37 -25.35
N GLY A 163 -33.10 -27.97 -25.75
CA GLY A 163 -32.31 -28.66 -26.78
C GLY A 163 -31.51 -29.88 -26.30
N LEU A 164 -31.22 -30.00 -25.00
CA LEU A 164 -30.46 -31.13 -24.45
C LEU A 164 -31.36 -32.20 -23.81
N PRO A 165 -31.08 -33.51 -24.02
CA PRO A 165 -31.78 -34.60 -23.33
C PRO A 165 -31.25 -34.75 -21.90
N LEU A 166 -31.51 -33.74 -21.07
CA LEU A 166 -31.11 -33.72 -19.66
C LEU A 166 -32.03 -34.62 -18.83
N PRO A 167 -31.47 -35.44 -17.91
CA PRO A 167 -32.24 -36.19 -16.91
C PRO A 167 -33.10 -35.25 -16.04
N ASN A 168 -34.28 -35.69 -15.62
CA ASN A 168 -35.24 -34.86 -14.86
C ASN A 168 -34.64 -34.26 -13.58
N SER A 169 -33.73 -34.97 -12.90
CA SER A 169 -33.04 -34.49 -11.70
C SER A 169 -32.06 -33.34 -11.97
N ILE A 170 -31.41 -33.32 -13.13
CA ILE A 170 -30.51 -32.22 -13.52
C ILE A 170 -31.33 -31.02 -13.99
N ARG A 171 -32.46 -31.23 -14.67
CA ARG A 171 -33.39 -30.16 -15.04
C ARG A 171 -33.91 -29.43 -13.81
N GLU A 172 -34.34 -30.17 -12.78
CA GLU A 172 -34.86 -29.59 -11.54
C GLU A 172 -33.78 -28.88 -10.71
N LEU A 173 -32.55 -29.42 -10.66
CA LEU A 173 -31.44 -28.77 -9.97
C LEU A 173 -30.99 -27.49 -10.69
N LEU A 174 -30.96 -27.52 -12.02
CA LEU A 174 -30.59 -26.36 -12.85
C LEU A 174 -31.66 -25.27 -12.72
N ASP A 175 -32.94 -25.64 -12.77
CA ASP A 175 -34.06 -24.71 -12.61
C ASP A 175 -34.09 -24.12 -11.20
N ASN A 176 -33.90 -24.92 -10.15
CA ASN A 176 -33.94 -24.40 -8.77
C ASN A 176 -32.67 -23.65 -8.34
N THR A 177 -31.50 -24.04 -8.85
CA THR A 177 -30.20 -23.46 -8.44
C THR A 177 -29.82 -22.28 -9.31
N LEU A 178 -29.87 -22.42 -10.64
CA LEU A 178 -29.49 -21.30 -11.52
C LEU A 178 -30.58 -20.24 -11.54
N ARG A 179 -31.87 -20.57 -11.64
CA ARG A 179 -32.92 -19.55 -11.76
C ARG A 179 -33.02 -18.62 -10.55
N ASN A 180 -32.70 -19.13 -9.36
CA ASN A 180 -32.71 -18.39 -8.10
C ASN A 180 -31.39 -17.69 -7.79
N ASN A 181 -30.27 -18.14 -8.35
CA ASN A 181 -28.94 -17.55 -8.10
C ASN A 181 -28.38 -16.78 -9.30
N ILE A 182 -29.00 -16.82 -10.48
CA ILE A 182 -28.57 -16.09 -11.69
C ILE A 182 -28.52 -14.60 -11.44
N GLU A 183 -29.47 -14.06 -10.68
CA GLU A 183 -29.43 -12.64 -10.29
C GLU A 183 -28.20 -12.33 -9.45
N GLY A 184 -27.85 -13.19 -8.48
CA GLY A 184 -26.64 -13.04 -7.67
C GLY A 184 -25.33 -13.23 -8.46
N ILE A 185 -25.29 -14.17 -9.40
CA ILE A 185 -24.13 -14.43 -10.27
C ILE A 185 -23.94 -13.28 -11.28
N VAL A 186 -25.02 -12.76 -11.85
CA VAL A 186 -24.96 -11.63 -12.79
C VAL A 186 -24.58 -10.34 -12.09
N ILE A 187 -25.06 -10.10 -10.86
CA ILE A 187 -24.59 -8.98 -10.04
C ILE A 187 -23.09 -9.13 -9.73
N ALA A 188 -22.64 -10.34 -9.37
CA ALA A 188 -21.22 -10.60 -9.09
C ALA A 188 -20.31 -10.51 -10.34
N LEU A 189 -20.82 -10.78 -11.54
CA LEU A 189 -20.10 -10.61 -12.81
C LEU A 189 -20.12 -9.17 -13.31
N LYS A 190 -21.17 -8.39 -13.01
CA LYS A 190 -21.27 -6.96 -13.31
C LYS A 190 -20.32 -6.11 -12.47
N ASP A 191 -19.98 -6.58 -11.26
CA ASP A 191 -19.06 -5.93 -10.34
C ASP A 191 -17.57 -6.22 -10.62
N PHE A 192 -17.25 -7.05 -11.63
CA PHE A 192 -15.89 -7.36 -12.09
C PHE A 192 -15.54 -6.61 -13.37
#